data_AF-A0A242L0N2-F1
#
_entry.id   AF-A0A242L0N2-F1
#
_cell.length_a   1.000
_cell.length_b   1.000
_cell.length_c   1.000
_cell.angle_alpha   90.00
_cell.angle_beta   90.00
_cell.angle_gamma   90.00
#
_symmetry.space_group_name_H-M   'P 1'
#
loop_
_entity.id
_entity.type
_entity.pdbx_description
1 polymer ?
#
loop_
_entity_poly.entity_id
_entity_poly.type
_entity_poly.pdbx_seq_one_letter_code
_entity_poly.pdbx_strand_id
1 'polypeptide(L)' 'MTFVVKKMCYLDKNGKGVISSEQAHHHESYEEADLVASTCGGKIFKTYKPERKHAQIKVVAAQREVTPKKNNQDWMRGAK' A
#
# COMPACT_ATOMS: atom_id res chain seq x y z
N MET A 1 -5.55 16.32 9.79
CA MET A 1 -6.13 16.53 8.44
C MET A 1 -5.01 16.51 7.44
N THR A 2 -5.28 16.15 6.19
CA THR A 2 -4.24 16.09 5.14
C THR A 2 -4.70 16.80 3.88
N PHE A 3 -3.75 17.27 3.08
CA PHE A 3 -4.00 18.01 1.85
C PHE A 3 -3.37 17.29 0.67
N VAL A 4 -4.09 17.17 -0.44
CA VAL A 4 -3.57 16.61 -1.69
C VAL A 4 -3.72 17.64 -2.82
N VAL A 5 -2.74 17.71 -3.72
CA VAL A 5 -2.78 18.62 -4.86
C VAL A 5 -3.25 17.88 -6.10
N LYS A 6 -4.22 18.47 -6.81
CA LYS A 6 -4.74 17.95 -8.08
C LYS A 6 -4.56 18.96 -9.21
N LYS A 7 -3.77 18.59 -10.21
CA LYS A 7 -3.64 19.30 -11.49
C LYS A 7 -3.95 18.32 -12.61
N MET A 8 -5.21 18.27 -13.05
CA MET A 8 -5.78 17.20 -13.90
C MET A 8 -5.79 15.82 -13.21
N CYS A 9 -4.63 15.37 -12.72
CA CYS A 9 -4.40 14.19 -11.88
C CYS A 9 -3.90 14.59 -10.48
N TYR A 10 -3.91 13.66 -9.53
CA TYR A 10 -3.31 13.88 -8.22
C TYR A 10 -1.78 13.79 -8.33
N LEU A 11 -1.03 14.49 -7.50
CA LEU A 11 0.44 14.45 -7.55
C LEU A 11 1.00 13.47 -6.52
N ASP A 12 1.96 12.64 -6.93
CA ASP A 12 2.79 11.83 -6.03
C ASP A 12 3.92 12.66 -5.40
N LYS A 13 4.73 12.03 -4.55
CA LYS A 13 5.84 12.70 -3.83
C LYS A 13 6.95 13.22 -4.76
N ASN A 14 7.00 12.73 -6.00
CA ASN A 14 7.95 13.13 -7.03
C ASN A 14 7.31 14.09 -8.04
N GLY A 15 6.08 14.57 -7.81
CA GLY A 15 5.34 15.43 -8.73
C GLY A 15 4.76 14.71 -9.96
N LYS A 16 4.71 13.37 -9.97
CA LYS A 16 4.09 12.60 -11.05
C LYS A 16 2.59 12.49 -10.84
N GLY A 17 1.85 12.53 -11.94
CA GLY A 17 0.40 12.35 -11.95
C GLY A 17 -0.03 10.93 -11.59
N VAL A 18 -0.96 10.79 -10.66
CA VAL A 18 -1.63 9.53 -10.28
C VAL A 18 -3.15 9.69 -10.34
N ILE A 19 -3.83 8.58 -10.57
CA ILE A 19 -5.27 8.57 -10.87
C ILE A 19 -6.11 8.69 -9.60
N SER A 20 -5.65 8.11 -8.48
CA SER A 20 -6.40 8.10 -7.22
C SER A 20 -5.80 9.01 -6.16
N SER A 21 -6.66 9.56 -5.30
CA SER A 21 -6.21 10.34 -4.15
C SER A 21 -5.44 9.49 -3.14
N GLU A 22 -5.68 8.18 -3.07
CA GLU A 22 -4.99 7.28 -2.15
C GLU A 22 -3.49 7.13 -2.46
N GLN A 23 -3.15 7.23 -3.75
CA GLN A 23 -1.76 7.19 -4.25
C GLN A 23 -1.11 8.57 -4.24
N ALA A 24 -1.89 9.63 -4.05
CA ALA A 24 -1.40 11.00 -4.00
C ALA A 24 -0.49 11.20 -2.79
N HIS A 25 0.48 12.09 -2.94
CA HIS A 25 1.22 12.60 -1.80
C HIS A 25 0.33 13.51 -0.96
N HIS A 26 0.39 13.28 0.35
CA HIS A 26 -0.41 14.01 1.32
C HIS A 26 0.50 14.95 2.06
N HIS A 27 0.22 16.24 1.95
CA HIS A 27 0.85 17.29 2.72
C HIS A 27 0.17 17.40 4.07
N GLU A 28 0.98 17.61 5.11
CA GLU A 28 0.50 17.77 6.48
C GLU A 28 0.04 19.21 6.72
N SER A 29 0.73 20.17 6.11
CA SER A 29 0.38 21.60 6.16
C SER A 29 -0.33 22.06 4.89
N TYR A 30 -1.25 23.01 5.05
CA TYR A 30 -1.91 23.69 3.93
C TYR A 30 -0.91 24.51 3.12
N GLU A 31 0.04 25.16 3.79
CA GLU A 31 1.03 26.04 3.15
C GLU A 31 1.92 25.28 2.17
N GLU A 32 2.32 24.05 2.54
CA GLU A 32 3.08 23.17 1.65
C GLU A 32 2.27 22.78 0.41
N ALA A 33 0.99 22.42 0.61
CA ALA A 33 0.10 22.09 -0.49
C ALA A 33 -0.15 23.30 -1.41
N ASP A 34 -0.19 24.51 -0.86
CA ASP A 34 -0.40 25.75 -1.60
C ASP A 34 0.80 26.11 -2.47
N LEU A 35 2.02 25.95 -1.94
CA LEU A 35 3.24 26.12 -2.73
C LEU A 35 3.30 25.15 -3.91
N VAL A 36 2.96 23.87 -3.69
CA VAL A 36 2.93 22.86 -4.75
C VAL A 36 1.79 23.12 -5.75
N ALA A 37 0.62 23.54 -5.27
CA ALA A 37 -0.50 23.90 -6.12
C ALA A 37 -0.19 25.13 -6.98
N SER A 38 0.45 26.16 -6.42
CA SER A 38 0.84 27.38 -7.13
C SER A 38 1.88 27.09 -8.22
N THR A 39 2.93 26.35 -7.90
CA THR A 39 3.98 25.97 -8.87
C THR A 39 3.45 25.07 -9.98
N CYS A 40 2.55 24.15 -9.65
CA CYS A 40 1.96 23.25 -10.63
C CYS A 40 0.72 23.83 -11.32
N GLY A 41 0.12 24.93 -10.87
CA GLY A 41 -1.20 25.38 -11.33
C GLY A 41 -2.33 24.39 -11.00
N GLY A 42 -2.22 23.70 -9.87
CA GLY A 42 -3.20 22.74 -9.35
C GLY A 42 -4.17 23.38 -8.34
N LYS A 43 -5.10 22.56 -7.84
CA LYS A 43 -5.98 22.91 -6.72
C LYS A 43 -5.73 21.98 -5.53
N ILE A 44 -5.81 22.54 -4.32
CA ILE A 44 -5.69 21.79 -3.07
C ILE A 44 -7.04 21.15 -2.74
N PHE A 45 -7.02 19.88 -2.39
CA PHE A 45 -8.16 19.15 -1.86
C PHE A 45 -7.87 18.72 -0.43
N LYS A 46 -8.81 19.02 0.48
CA LYS A 46 -8.77 18.55 1.86
C LYS A 46 -9.25 17.09 1.91
N THR A 47 -8.40 16.21 2.39
CA THR A 47 -8.73 14.79 2.59
C THR A 47 -8.80 14.46 4.06
N TYR A 48 -9.96 13.93 4.47
CA TYR A 48 -10.13 13.24 5.73
C TYR A 48 -9.65 11.81 5.52
N LYS A 49 -8.42 11.51 5.90
CA LYS A 49 -8.04 10.12 6.12
C LYS A 49 -8.73 9.69 7.42
N PRO A 50 -9.76 8.82 7.40
CA PRO A 50 -10.03 8.06 8.60
C PRO A 50 -8.75 7.30 8.90
N GLU A 51 -8.22 7.41 10.11
CA GLU A 51 -7.18 6.49 10.56
C GLU A 51 -7.71 5.09 10.28
N ARG A 52 -7.14 4.40 9.27
CA ARG A 52 -7.34 2.97 9.14
C ARG A 52 -6.70 2.42 10.40
N LYS A 53 -7.52 2.21 11.44
CA LYS A 53 -7.19 1.27 12.51
C LYS A 53 -6.75 0.04 11.76
N HIS A 54 -5.45 -0.23 11.74
CA HIS A 54 -4.91 -1.41 11.11
C HIS A 54 -5.63 -2.56 11.79
N ALA A 55 -6.64 -3.12 11.13
CA ALA A 55 -7.22 -4.37 11.56
C ALA A 55 -6.01 -5.30 11.50
N GLN A 56 -5.51 -5.70 12.67
CA GLN A 56 -4.48 -6.72 12.76
C GLN A 56 -5.06 -7.88 11.97
N ILE A 57 -4.53 -8.09 10.77
CA ILE A 57 -4.85 -9.27 9.99
C ILE A 57 -4.34 -10.37 10.90
N LYS A 58 -5.26 -11.03 11.63
CA LYS A 58 -4.96 -12.30 12.25
C LYS A 58 -4.61 -13.18 11.07
N VAL A 59 -3.31 -13.30 10.80
CA VAL A 59 -2.78 -14.33 9.94
C VAL A 59 -3.13 -15.61 10.68
N VAL A 60 -4.32 -16.14 10.42
CA VAL A 60 -4.59 -17.54 10.65
C VAL A 60 -3.60 -18.21 9.72
N ALA A 61 -2.49 -18.66 10.29
CA ALA A 61 -1.52 -19.47 9.57
C ALA A 61 -2.35 -20.57 8.92
N ALA A 62 -2.48 -20.53 7.60
CA ALA A 62 -3.07 -21.62 6.85
C ALA A 62 -2.34 -22.86 7.35
N GLN A 63 -3.09 -23.78 7.96
CA GLN A 63 -2.54 -25.04 8.42
C GLN A 63 -1.88 -25.63 7.19
N ARG A 64 -0.54 -25.60 7.16
CA ARG A 64 0.22 -26.29 6.13
C ARG A 64 -0.20 -27.73 6.30
N GLU A 65 -0.98 -28.24 5.35
CA GLU A 65 -1.18 -29.68 5.24
C GLU A 65 0.23 -30.26 5.25
N VAL A 66 0.52 -31.03 6.30
CA VAL A 66 1.78 -31.74 6.43
C VAL A 66 1.72 -32.81 5.36
N THR A 67 2.11 -32.46 4.12
CA THR A 67 2.39 -33.45 3.10
C THR A 67 3.43 -34.38 3.69
N PRO A 68 3.13 -35.68 3.88
CA PRO A 68 4.13 -36.61 4.36
C PRO A 68 5.27 -36.59 3.37
N LYS A 69 6.49 -36.32 3.85
CA LYS A 69 7.70 -36.40 3.02
C LYS A 69 7.77 -37.83 2.50
N LYS A 70 7.47 -38.01 1.21
CA LYS A 70 7.68 -39.27 0.49
C LYS A 70 9.17 -39.57 0.58
N ASN A 71 9.54 -40.53 1.42
CA ASN A 71 10.92 -40.94 1.56
C ASN A 71 11.26 -41.83 0.37
N ASN A 72 12.12 -41.36 -0.53
CA ASN A 72 12.49 -42.07 -1.77
C ASN A 72 13.32 -43.34 -1.53
N GLN A 73 13.41 -43.85 -0.30
CA GLN A 73 14.19 -45.01 0.08
C GLN A 73 13.34 -46.19 0.56
N ASP A 74 12.01 -46.11 0.51
CA ASP A 74 11.12 -47.20 0.95
C ASP A 74 11.35 -48.51 0.17
N TRP A 75 11.81 -48.42 -1.09
CA TRP A 75 12.19 -49.57 -1.91
C TRP A 75 13.47 -50.28 -1.45
N MET A 76 14.30 -49.67 -0.60
CA MET A 76 15.53 -50.27 -0.08
C MET A 76 15.32 -51.11 1.19
N ARG A 77 14.16 -51.04 1.84
CA ARG A 77 13.89 -51.80 3.08
C ARG A 77 13.43 -53.24 2.85
N GLY A 78 13.51 -53.74 1.61
CA GLY A 78 13.01 -55.06 1.21
C GLY A 78 14.03 -55.98 0.55
N ALA A 79 15.33 -55.73 0.70
CA ALA A 79 16.36 -56.65 0.22
C ALA A 79 16.97 -57.45 1.39
N LYS A 80 16.26 -58.53 1.75
CA LYS A 80 16.64 -59.74 2.50
C LYS A 80 17.47 -59.59 3.79
#